data_AF-A0A1V9Y602-F1
#
_entry.id   AF-A0A1V9Y602-F1
#
_cell.length_a   1.000
_cell.length_b   1.000
_cell.length_c   1.000
_cell.angle_alpha   90.00
_cell.angle_beta   90.00
_cell.angle_gamma   90.00
#
_symmetry.space_group_name_H-M   'P 1'
#
loop_
_entity.id
_entity.type
_entity.pdbx_description
1 polymer ?
#
loop_
_entity_poly.entity_id
_entity_poly.type
_entity_poly.pdbx_seq_one_letter_code
_entity_poly.pdbx_strand_id
1 'polypeptide(L)'
;MEGTAVLCFPGSGAWFQGYVNLADDAFIEDAVTSLGLFGVEVPVDDCVHCPYGGYREYTLTLINYKADKEINVNVHRTGGDCCALASEDGAPSVTFETSRLLVDADAAKAITKLFPSIAAAATTTEELEDCLVCYGTMHIKDLSVACMEIRR
;
A
#
# COMPACT_ATOMS: atom_id res chain seq x y z
N MET A 1 -4.22 3.02 14.70
CA MET A 1 -5.43 2.72 13.89
C MET A 1 -5.20 1.46 13.09
N GLU A 2 -6.27 0.79 12.75
CA GLU A 2 -6.26 -0.46 11.98
C GLU A 2 -7.30 -0.33 10.87
N GLY A 3 -7.01 -0.95 9.73
CA GLY A 3 -7.91 -0.93 8.59
C GLY A 3 -7.68 -2.08 7.63
N THR A 4 -8.64 -2.27 6.72
CA THR A 4 -8.49 -3.21 5.60
C THR A 4 -7.83 -2.49 4.44
N ALA A 5 -6.68 -2.98 4.00
CA ALA A 5 -5.94 -2.42 2.88
C ALA A 5 -6.01 -3.31 1.64
N VAL A 6 -5.97 -2.65 0.48
CA VAL A 6 -5.83 -3.29 -0.82
C VAL A 6 -4.68 -2.60 -1.54
N LEU A 7 -3.69 -3.38 -1.94
CA LEU A 7 -2.49 -2.93 -2.64
C LEU A 7 -2.42 -3.59 -4.02
N CYS A 8 -2.01 -2.85 -5.03
CA CYS A 8 -1.77 -3.31 -6.39
C CYS A 8 -0.30 -3.05 -6.74
N PHE A 9 0.43 -4.12 -7.06
CA PHE A 9 1.81 -4.11 -7.50
C PHE A 9 1.86 -4.49 -8.98
N PRO A 10 2.36 -3.63 -9.88
CA PRO A 10 2.72 -4.04 -11.23
C PRO A 10 3.87 -5.04 -11.20
N GLY A 11 4.03 -5.85 -12.26
CA GLY A 11 5.05 -6.91 -12.32
C GLY A 11 6.50 -6.45 -12.12
N SER A 12 6.83 -5.18 -12.42
CA SER A 12 8.16 -4.63 -12.11
C SER A 12 8.43 -4.52 -10.60
N GLY A 13 7.39 -4.35 -9.79
CA GLY A 13 7.47 -4.07 -8.36
C GLY A 13 8.08 -2.70 -8.01
N ALA A 14 8.38 -1.85 -9.00
CA ALA A 14 9.05 -0.56 -8.78
C ALA A 14 8.19 0.48 -8.06
N TRP A 15 6.87 0.26 -8.05
CA TRP A 15 5.91 1.07 -7.32
C TRP A 15 4.69 0.23 -6.96
N PHE A 16 3.84 0.75 -6.09
CA PHE A 16 2.52 0.20 -5.85
C PHE A 16 1.51 1.30 -5.56
N GLN A 17 0.24 1.00 -5.82
CA GLN A 17 -0.88 1.86 -5.47
C GLN A 17 -1.86 1.08 -4.60
N GLY A 18 -2.53 1.77 -3.69
CA GLY A 18 -3.46 1.14 -2.79
C GLY A 18 -4.34 2.12 -2.05
N TYR A 19 -5.16 1.57 -1.19
CA TYR A 19 -5.89 2.32 -0.19
C TYR A 19 -6.07 1.47 1.06
N VAL A 20 -6.25 2.13 2.20
CA VAL A 20 -6.67 1.49 3.45
C VAL A 20 -7.98 2.11 3.88
N ASN A 21 -8.98 1.27 4.12
CA ASN A 21 -10.22 1.65 4.77
C ASN A 21 -10.03 1.47 6.27
N LEU A 22 -9.99 2.57 7.00
CA LEU A 22 -9.81 2.57 8.45
C LEU A 22 -11.10 2.05 9.10
N ALA A 23 -10.97 1.21 10.13
CA ALA A 23 -12.11 0.78 10.91
C ALA A 23 -12.76 2.00 11.57
N ASP A 24 -14.09 2.07 11.46
CA ASP A 24 -14.91 3.21 11.90
C ASP A 24 -14.78 3.43 13.41
N ASP A 25 -14.17 4.54 13.83
CA ASP A 25 -14.45 5.10 15.17
C ASP A 25 -15.76 5.89 15.02
N ALA A 26 -16.89 5.21 15.17
CA ALA A 26 -18.26 5.63 14.88
C ALA A 26 -18.79 6.89 15.64
N PHE A 27 -17.92 7.72 16.19
CA PHE A 27 -18.24 8.89 17.01
C PHE A 27 -17.84 10.24 16.38
N ILE A 28 -17.28 10.26 15.16
CA ILE A 28 -16.87 11.51 14.50
C ILE A 28 -17.51 11.58 13.11
N GLU A 29 -18.54 12.42 12.95
CA GLU A 29 -19.28 12.64 11.69
C GLU A 29 -18.39 13.11 10.51
N ASP A 30 -17.15 13.53 10.79
CA ASP A 30 -16.19 14.00 9.79
C ASP A 30 -14.94 13.10 9.67
N ALA A 31 -14.98 11.89 10.26
CA ALA A 31 -13.87 10.94 10.24
C ALA A 31 -13.42 10.61 8.82
N VAL A 32 -12.10 10.50 8.67
CA VAL A 32 -11.47 10.01 7.44
C VAL A 32 -11.63 8.50 7.45
N THR A 33 -12.47 7.99 6.55
CA THR A 33 -12.79 6.56 6.46
C THR A 33 -11.79 5.79 5.60
N SER A 34 -11.06 6.48 4.72
CA SER A 34 -10.04 5.87 3.87
C SER A 34 -8.83 6.76 3.63
N LEU A 35 -7.67 6.13 3.46
CA LEU A 35 -6.43 6.78 3.04
C LEU A 35 -5.94 6.15 1.74
N GLY A 36 -5.47 6.99 0.83
CA GLY A 36 -4.71 6.55 -0.34
C GLY A 36 -3.29 6.12 0.06
N LEU A 37 -2.77 5.14 -0.66
CA LEU A 37 -1.43 4.60 -0.48
C LEU A 37 -0.71 4.65 -1.82
N PHE A 38 0.49 5.23 -1.83
CA PHE A 38 1.36 5.19 -3.01
C PHE A 38 2.79 4.91 -2.57
N GLY A 39 3.37 3.81 -3.04
CA GLY A 39 4.74 3.45 -2.72
C GLY A 39 5.63 3.52 -3.93
N VAL A 40 6.82 4.11 -3.78
CA VAL A 40 7.86 4.12 -4.83
C VAL A 40 9.11 3.44 -4.28
N GLU A 41 9.65 2.49 -5.05
CA GLU A 41 10.83 1.72 -4.65
C GLU A 41 12.05 2.66 -4.50
N VAL A 42 12.80 2.44 -3.42
CA VAL A 42 14.06 3.14 -3.13
C VAL A 42 15.20 2.15 -3.41
N PRO A 43 16.27 2.57 -4.11
CA PRO A 43 17.41 1.69 -4.34
C PRO A 43 18.05 1.29 -3.01
N VAL A 44 18.21 -0.01 -2.82
CA VAL A 44 18.93 -0.62 -1.70
C VAL A 44 20.26 -1.17 -2.19
N ASP A 45 21.21 -1.41 -1.28
CA ASP A 45 22.48 -2.05 -1.62
C ASP A 45 22.21 -3.44 -2.23
N ASP A 46 22.90 -3.78 -3.32
CA ASP A 46 22.80 -5.07 -3.99
C ASP A 46 23.03 -6.25 -3.02
N CYS A 47 23.75 -6.03 -1.92
CA CYS A 47 24.01 -7.03 -0.89
C CYS A 47 22.76 -7.45 -0.09
N VAL A 48 21.76 -6.58 0.03
CA VAL A 48 20.46 -6.87 0.69
C VAL A 48 19.35 -7.15 -0.31
N HIS A 49 19.57 -6.82 -1.59
CA HIS A 49 18.65 -7.17 -2.66
C HIS A 49 18.68 -8.68 -2.89
N CYS A 50 17.69 -9.40 -2.33
CA CYS A 50 17.56 -10.82 -2.60
C CYS A 50 17.18 -11.00 -4.09
N PRO A 51 17.97 -11.75 -4.90
CA PRO A 51 17.72 -11.93 -6.34
C PRO A 51 16.39 -12.64 -6.65
N TYR A 52 15.73 -13.17 -5.63
CA TYR A 52 14.39 -13.75 -5.70
C TYR A 52 13.29 -12.80 -5.17
N GLY A 53 13.56 -11.49 -5.05
CA GLY A 53 12.59 -10.48 -4.66
C GLY A 53 12.25 -10.43 -3.17
N GLY A 54 13.15 -10.93 -2.31
CA GLY A 54 12.88 -11.11 -0.88
C GLY A 54 12.84 -9.84 -0.02
N TYR A 55 13.61 -8.80 -0.37
CA TYR A 55 13.66 -7.54 0.36
C TYR A 55 13.70 -6.36 -0.61
N ARG A 56 12.81 -5.39 -0.40
CA ARG A 56 12.74 -4.12 -1.14
C ARG A 56 12.38 -3.00 -0.18
N GLU A 57 12.82 -1.78 -0.44
CA GLU A 57 12.39 -0.61 0.32
C GLU A 57 11.52 0.30 -0.54
N TYR A 58 10.55 0.94 0.09
CA TYR A 58 9.65 1.89 -0.55
C TYR A 58 9.52 3.15 0.31
N THR A 59 9.48 4.30 -0.34
CA THR A 59 8.87 5.50 0.25
C THR A 59 7.37 5.40 0.03
N LEU A 60 6.62 5.10 1.09
CA LEU A 60 5.17 5.05 1.13
C LEU A 60 4.61 6.43 1.47
N THR A 61 3.86 7.01 0.54
CA THR A 61 3.04 8.19 0.74
C THR A 61 1.64 7.74 1.21
N LEU A 62 1.28 8.16 2.42
CA LEU A 62 -0.09 8.08 2.93
C LEU A 62 -0.81 9.37 2.54
N ILE A 63 -1.97 9.26 1.89
CA ILE A 63 -2.70 10.39 1.31
C ILE A 63 -4.09 10.48 1.93
N ASN A 64 -4.40 11.62 2.54
CA ASN A 64 -5.75 11.97 2.97
C ASN A 64 -6.37 12.94 1.95
N TYR A 65 -7.12 12.40 0.99
CA TYR A 65 -7.77 13.18 -0.05
C TYR A 65 -8.80 14.20 0.47
N LYS A 66 -9.41 13.95 1.64
CA LYS A 66 -10.40 14.86 2.22
C LYS A 66 -9.75 16.11 2.81
N ALA A 67 -8.59 15.94 3.43
CA ALA A 67 -7.81 17.03 4.02
C ALA A 67 -6.82 17.67 3.03
N ASP A 68 -6.64 17.07 1.84
CA ASP A 68 -5.59 17.41 0.87
C ASP A 68 -4.19 17.44 1.51
N LYS A 69 -3.87 16.35 2.23
CA LYS A 69 -2.61 16.21 2.97
C LYS A 69 -1.99 14.85 2.76
N GLU A 70 -0.66 14.82 2.83
CA GLU A 70 0.12 13.61 2.69
C GLU A 70 1.29 13.56 3.69
N ILE A 71 1.74 12.35 4.00
CA ILE A 71 2.95 12.11 4.77
C ILE A 71 3.70 10.92 4.17
N ASN A 72 5.02 10.99 4.18
CA ASN A 72 5.89 9.93 3.68
C ASN A 72 6.44 9.09 4.83
N VAL A 73 6.49 7.78 4.62
CA VAL A 73 6.97 6.77 5.55
C VAL A 73 7.83 5.80 4.78
N ASN A 74 9.03 5.52 5.26
CA ASN A 74 9.84 4.47 4.64
C ASN A 74 9.38 3.11 5.18
N VAL A 75 9.12 2.18 4.26
CA VAL A 75 8.70 0.81 4.57
C VAL A 75 9.54 -0.17 3.80
N HIS A 76 9.87 -1.29 4.41
CA HIS A 76 10.44 -2.44 3.71
C HIS A 76 9.35 -3.44 3.39
N ARG A 77 9.45 -4.03 2.20
CA ARG A 77 8.65 -5.16 1.74
C ARG A 77 9.42 -6.45 1.94
N THR A 78 8.77 -7.41 2.57
CA THR A 78 9.22 -8.80 2.71
C THR A 78 8.09 -9.77 2.33
N GLY A 79 8.32 -11.08 2.45
CA GLY A 79 7.28 -12.10 2.23
C GLY A 79 7.08 -12.54 0.77
N GLY A 80 7.93 -12.08 -0.16
CA GLY A 80 7.82 -12.41 -1.58
C GLY A 80 6.50 -11.90 -2.17
N ASP A 81 5.75 -12.78 -2.85
CA ASP A 81 4.45 -12.45 -3.44
C ASP A 81 3.37 -12.23 -2.37
N CYS A 82 3.49 -12.89 -1.21
CA CYS A 82 2.69 -12.61 -0.02
C CYS A 82 3.26 -11.37 0.68
N CYS A 83 3.03 -10.20 0.07
CA CYS A 83 3.57 -8.93 0.49
C CYS A 83 3.34 -8.66 1.99
N ALA A 84 4.42 -8.37 2.71
CA ALA A 84 4.39 -7.80 4.04
C ALA A 84 5.14 -6.47 4.03
N LEU A 85 4.52 -5.39 4.49
CA LEU A 85 5.17 -4.09 4.64
C LEU A 85 5.41 -3.81 6.13
N ALA A 86 6.57 -3.29 6.46
CA ALA A 86 6.83 -2.76 7.80
C ALA A 86 7.75 -1.54 7.73
N SER A 87 7.46 -0.52 8.54
CA SER A 87 8.38 0.60 8.77
C SER A 87 9.46 0.20 9.77
N GLU A 88 10.72 0.54 9.52
CA GLU A 88 11.75 0.48 10.56
C GLU A 88 11.54 1.61 11.59
N ASP A 89 11.86 1.31 12.86
CA ASP A 89 11.72 2.15 14.05
C ASP A 89 11.60 3.66 13.77
N GLY A 90 10.35 4.10 13.57
CA GLY A 90 10.01 5.44 13.10
C GLY A 90 8.53 5.72 13.28
N ALA A 91 8.17 7.00 13.32
CA ALA A 91 6.80 7.47 13.42
C ALA A 91 6.41 8.21 12.13
N PRO A 92 5.23 7.94 11.53
CA PRO A 92 4.26 6.94 11.96
C PRO A 92 4.73 5.51 11.65
N SER A 93 4.43 4.57 12.55
CA SER A 93 4.75 3.15 12.33
C SER A 93 3.67 2.50 11.48
N VAL A 94 4.05 1.87 10.37
CA VAL A 94 3.15 1.22 9.42
C VAL A 94 3.50 -0.25 9.34
N THR A 95 2.51 -1.13 9.47
CA THR A 95 2.64 -2.55 9.17
C THR A 95 1.47 -3.03 8.32
N PHE A 96 1.74 -3.96 7.41
CA PHE A 96 0.75 -4.62 6.57
C PHE A 96 1.14 -6.07 6.34
N GLU A 97 0.15 -6.96 6.38
CA GLU A 97 0.33 -8.37 6.06
C GLU A 97 -0.78 -8.84 5.12
N THR A 98 -0.38 -9.49 4.02
CA THR A 98 -1.31 -10.03 3.03
C THR A 98 -2.09 -11.21 3.61
N SER A 99 -3.41 -11.08 3.68
CA SER A 99 -4.34 -12.16 4.03
C SER A 99 -4.89 -12.87 2.79
N ARG A 100 -4.94 -12.19 1.64
CA ARG A 100 -5.37 -12.76 0.37
C ARG A 100 -4.62 -12.13 -0.79
N LEU A 101 -3.95 -12.96 -1.59
CA LEU A 101 -3.29 -12.58 -2.83
C LEU A 101 -4.19 -12.94 -4.02
N LEU A 102 -4.34 -12.02 -4.97
CA LEU A 102 -4.90 -12.29 -6.30
C LEU A 102 -3.82 -12.12 -7.36
N VAL A 103 -3.83 -13.02 -8.34
CA VAL A 103 -2.91 -13.08 -9.48
C VAL A 103 -3.70 -13.31 -10.77
N ASP A 104 -3.03 -13.14 -11.91
CA ASP A 104 -3.56 -13.43 -13.24
C ASP A 104 -4.93 -12.76 -13.51
N ALA A 105 -5.85 -13.50 -14.11
CA ALA A 105 -7.19 -13.02 -14.45
C ALA A 105 -8.00 -12.50 -13.25
N ASP A 106 -7.73 -12.95 -12.02
CA ASP A 106 -8.42 -12.45 -10.83
C ASP A 106 -7.85 -11.12 -10.34
N ALA A 107 -6.54 -10.89 -10.50
CA ALA A 107 -5.92 -9.58 -10.32
C ALA A 107 -6.48 -8.58 -11.33
N ALA A 108 -6.53 -8.93 -12.62
CA ALA A 108 -7.06 -8.04 -13.66
C ALA A 108 -8.51 -7.60 -13.41
N LYS A 109 -9.38 -8.53 -12.98
CA LYS A 109 -10.77 -8.22 -12.58
C LYS A 109 -10.82 -7.27 -11.39
N ALA A 110 -9.97 -7.50 -10.37
CA ALA A 110 -9.93 -6.65 -9.19
C ALA A 110 -9.43 -5.24 -9.54
N ILE A 111 -8.38 -5.12 -10.36
CA ILE A 111 -7.80 -3.84 -10.80
C ILE A 111 -8.82 -3.02 -11.57
N THR A 112 -9.53 -3.64 -12.51
CA THR A 112 -10.59 -2.98 -13.29
C THR A 112 -11.67 -2.37 -12.40
N LYS A 113 -11.97 -3.00 -11.26
CA LYS A 113 -13.00 -2.54 -10.32
C LYS A 113 -12.49 -1.54 -9.29
N LEU A 114 -11.28 -1.72 -8.78
CA LEU A 114 -10.78 -1.02 -7.59
C LEU A 114 -9.75 0.06 -7.91
N PHE A 115 -9.06 -0.06 -9.05
CA PHE A 115 -8.01 0.86 -9.49
C PHE A 115 -8.26 1.32 -10.93
N PRO A 116 -9.31 2.15 -11.18
CA PRO A 116 -9.65 2.60 -12.52
C PRO A 116 -8.52 3.34 -13.23
N SER A 117 -7.66 4.05 -12.48
CA SER A 117 -6.47 4.72 -13.01
C SER A 117 -5.46 3.75 -13.60
N ILE A 118 -5.20 2.63 -12.92
CA ILE A 118 -4.28 1.58 -13.39
C ILE A 118 -4.91 0.87 -14.59
N ALA A 119 -6.20 0.53 -14.50
CA ALA A 119 -6.92 -0.12 -15.59
C ALA A 119 -6.96 0.75 -16.86
N ALA A 120 -7.07 2.07 -16.74
CA ALA A 120 -7.06 3.00 -17.86
C ALA A 120 -5.66 3.22 -18.45
N ALA A 121 -4.60 3.02 -17.66
CA ALA A 121 -3.22 3.14 -18.11
C ALA A 121 -2.72 1.88 -18.83
N ALA A 122 -3.32 0.71 -18.56
CA ALA A 122 -3.00 -0.53 -19.24
C ALA A 122 -3.49 -0.50 -20.70
N THR A 123 -2.62 -0.93 -21.60
CA THR A 123 -2.90 -1.06 -23.03
C THR A 123 -3.44 -2.43 -23.38
N THR A 124 -3.11 -3.44 -22.58
CA THR A 124 -3.55 -4.83 -22.77
C THR A 124 -4.00 -5.47 -21.45
N THR A 125 -4.80 -6.53 -21.55
CA THR A 125 -5.20 -7.33 -20.37
C THR A 125 -4.01 -8.04 -19.74
N GLU A 126 -3.03 -8.46 -20.54
CA GLU A 126 -1.83 -9.16 -20.07
C GLU A 126 -1.03 -8.31 -19.07
N GLU A 127 -0.94 -6.99 -19.28
CA GLU A 127 -0.32 -6.06 -18.33
C GLU A 127 -1.03 -6.02 -16.97
N LEU A 128 -2.35 -6.23 -16.96
CA LEU A 128 -3.15 -6.29 -15.74
C LEU A 128 -3.05 -7.65 -15.05
N GLU A 129 -2.85 -8.73 -15.81
CA GLU A 129 -2.67 -10.09 -15.31
C GLU A 129 -1.28 -10.28 -14.69
N ASP A 130 -0.28 -9.54 -15.16
CA ASP A 130 1.08 -9.49 -14.58
C ASP A 130 1.13 -8.71 -13.24
N CYS A 131 0.03 -8.06 -12.86
CA CYS A 131 -0.06 -7.37 -11.58
C CYS A 131 -0.45 -8.32 -10.44
N LEU A 132 0.01 -8.01 -9.24
CA LEU A 132 -0.37 -8.67 -7.99
C LEU A 132 -1.28 -7.76 -7.18
N VAL A 133 -2.42 -8.29 -6.72
CA VAL A 133 -3.31 -7.56 -5.81
C VAL A 133 -3.31 -8.22 -4.44
N CYS A 134 -2.83 -7.49 -3.44
CA CYS A 134 -2.74 -7.95 -2.05
C CYS A 134 -3.85 -7.31 -1.22
N TYR A 135 -4.67 -8.13 -0.59
CA TYR A 135 -5.61 -7.74 0.46
C TYR A 135 -5.01 -8.09 1.80
N GLY A 136 -5.21 -7.25 2.80
CA GLY A 136 -4.65 -7.48 4.12
C GLY A 136 -5.13 -6.48 5.15
N THR A 137 -4.66 -6.71 6.38
CA THR A 137 -4.84 -5.74 7.46
C THR A 137 -3.64 -4.82 7.47
N MET A 138 -3.89 -3.51 7.56
CA MET A 138 -2.86 -2.49 7.74
C MET A 138 -3.05 -1.82 9.09
N HIS A 139 -1.95 -1.72 9.85
CA HIS A 139 -1.88 -0.97 11.08
C HIS A 139 -1.04 0.27 10.85
N ILE A 140 -1.56 1.42 11.29
CA ILE A 140 -0.86 2.70 11.26
C ILE A 140 -0.88 3.26 12.68
N LYS A 141 0.28 3.41 13.30
CA LYS A 141 0.43 3.96 14.65
C LYS A 141 1.03 5.35 14.57
N ASP A 142 0.80 6.13 15.63
CA ASP A 142 1.43 7.44 15.81
C ASP A 142 1.13 8.45 14.68
N LEU A 143 -0.02 8.31 14.00
CA LEU A 143 -0.50 9.24 12.98
C LEU A 143 -1.82 9.87 13.40
N SER A 144 -1.93 11.19 13.26
CA SER A 144 -3.20 11.91 13.31
C SER A 144 -3.77 12.05 11.90
N VAL A 145 -4.80 11.27 11.56
CA VAL A 145 -5.37 11.23 10.20
C VAL A 145 -5.89 12.60 9.74
N ALA A 146 -6.50 13.39 10.64
CA ALA A 146 -7.04 14.71 10.31
C ALA A 146 -5.95 15.71 9.87
N CYS A 147 -4.77 15.64 10.50
CA CYS A 147 -3.69 16.59 10.24
C CYS A 147 -2.56 16.01 9.39
N MET A 148 -2.53 14.69 9.22
CA MET A 148 -1.41 13.92 8.66
C MET A 148 -0.08 14.23 9.39
N GLU A 149 -0.16 14.31 10.72
CA GLU A 149 0.97 14.64 11.60
C GLU A 149 1.24 13.51 12.59
N ILE A 150 2.51 13.37 12.99
CA ILE A 150 2.94 12.36 13.96
C ILE A 150 2.39 12.70 15.34
N ARG A 151 1.72 11.75 16.00
CA ARG A 151 1.32 11.85 17.41
C ARG A 151 2.48 11.37 18.27
N ARG A 152 2.99 12.26 19.14
CA ARG A 152 3.97 11.94 20.18
C ARG A 152 3.28 11.51 21.47
#